data_AF-A0ABC9T946-F1
#
_entry.id   AF-A0ABC9T946-F1
#
_cell.length_a   1.000
_cell.length_b   1.000
_cell.length_c   1.000
_cell.angle_alpha   90.00
_cell.angle_beta   90.00
_cell.angle_gamma   90.00
#
_symmetry.space_group_name_H-M   'P 1'
#
loop_
_entity.id
_entity.type
_entity.pdbx_description
1 polymer ?
#
loop_
_entity_poly.entity_id
_entity_poly.type
_entity_poly.pdbx_seq_one_letter_code
_entity_poly.pdbx_strand_id
1 'polypeptide(L)'
;MRKFRNWHWWLIFLSILLIVIAIFSVKLYADRHAAAMAASKTHAKSVSEHEAAVASSRRHAARKASKRHVAAVSSRRRAAAEASREEAQSKAAQVGQNHIAEANQYAYPVAQVKQEMDAPYTSPIKEKVVFLTFDDGPNTVNSPKVLDILSQAGVHGTFFVVGKQISPETAPVLKAEYDAGHAIGLHSMTHDYSLLYPSRVGATAVIENEAKSAQAAVQQVLGSDFRSHIWRYPGGHFSWKGLAAADAALSRLGLDW
;
A
#
# COMPACT_ATOMS: atom_id res chain seq x y z
N MET A 1 -10.98 97.61 -88.20
CA MET A 1 -11.94 96.51 -88.37
C MET A 1 -11.56 95.35 -87.43
N ARG A 2 -12.58 94.75 -86.80
CA ARG A 2 -12.54 93.81 -85.65
C ARG A 2 -11.73 92.52 -85.87
N LYS A 3 -11.05 92.03 -84.81
CA LYS A 3 -11.08 90.62 -84.31
C LYS A 3 -10.20 90.40 -83.05
N PHE A 4 -10.67 90.84 -81.89
CA PHE A 4 -10.39 90.18 -80.60
C PHE A 4 -11.72 89.53 -80.18
N ARG A 5 -11.92 88.23 -80.45
CA ARG A 5 -13.20 87.57 -80.07
C ARG A 5 -13.12 86.07 -79.80
N ASN A 6 -11.99 85.52 -79.34
CA ASN A 6 -11.91 84.08 -79.02
C ASN A 6 -11.38 83.74 -77.61
N TRP A 7 -11.00 84.72 -76.77
CA TRP A 7 -10.39 84.45 -75.45
C TRP A 7 -11.35 83.76 -74.46
N HIS A 8 -12.64 84.05 -74.54
CA HIS A 8 -13.67 83.43 -73.70
C HIS A 8 -13.76 81.90 -73.90
N TRP A 9 -13.53 81.40 -75.12
CA TRP A 9 -13.56 79.95 -75.39
C TRP A 9 -12.38 79.21 -74.76
N TRP A 10 -11.22 79.87 -74.62
CA TRP A 10 -10.04 79.29 -73.99
C TRP A 10 -10.19 79.18 -72.47
N LEU A 11 -10.81 80.18 -71.85
CA LEU A 11 -11.14 80.14 -70.41
C LEU A 11 -12.18 79.05 -70.08
N ILE A 12 -13.14 78.82 -70.98
CA ILE A 12 -14.13 77.73 -70.84
C ILE A 12 -13.47 76.36 -71.01
N PHE A 13 -12.56 76.19 -71.98
CA PHE A 13 -11.82 74.95 -72.14
C PHE A 13 -10.92 74.63 -70.94
N LEU A 14 -10.23 75.64 -70.41
CA LEU A 14 -9.37 75.49 -69.24
C LEU A 14 -10.17 75.16 -67.98
N SER A 15 -11.34 75.77 -67.79
CA SER A 15 -12.22 75.46 -66.65
C SER A 15 -12.77 74.03 -66.73
N ILE A 16 -13.21 73.59 -67.92
CA ILE A 16 -13.67 72.21 -68.15
C ILE A 16 -12.51 71.21 -67.90
N LEU A 17 -11.30 71.50 -68.39
CA LEU A 17 -10.14 70.64 -68.18
C LEU A 17 -9.77 70.51 -66.69
N LEU A 18 -9.78 71.61 -65.94
CA LEU A 18 -9.54 71.59 -64.49
C LEU A 18 -10.60 70.80 -63.73
N ILE A 19 -11.87 70.89 -64.14
CA ILE A 19 -12.96 70.10 -63.57
C ILE A 19 -12.73 68.60 -63.84
N VAL A 20 -12.34 68.23 -65.06
CA VAL A 20 -12.04 66.83 -65.41
C VAL A 20 -10.86 66.30 -64.60
N ILE A 21 -9.78 67.07 -64.45
CA ILE A 21 -8.62 66.71 -63.62
C ILE A 21 -9.03 66.55 -62.16
N ALA A 22 -9.87 67.43 -61.61
CA ALA A 22 -10.35 67.33 -60.23
C ALA A 22 -11.20 66.07 -60.03
N ILE A 23 -12.13 65.77 -60.96
CA ILE A 23 -12.95 64.55 -60.91
C ILE A 23 -12.06 63.31 -60.97
N PHE A 24 -11.08 63.28 -61.86
CA PHE A 24 -10.14 62.16 -61.99
C PHE A 24 -9.26 62.00 -60.75
N SER A 25 -8.80 63.10 -60.15
CA SER A 25 -8.00 63.09 -58.92
C SER A 25 -8.81 62.57 -57.72
N VAL A 26 -10.07 62.97 -57.60
CA VAL A 26 -10.99 62.46 -56.57
C VAL A 26 -11.27 60.97 -56.78
N LYS A 27 -11.44 60.53 -58.03
CA LYS A 27 -11.64 59.11 -58.37
C LYS A 27 -10.41 58.28 -57.99
N LEU A 28 -9.21 58.71 -58.38
CA LEU A 28 -7.96 58.05 -58.02
C LEU A 28 -7.74 58.01 -56.50
N TYR A 29 -8.10 59.09 -55.79
CA TYR A 29 -8.03 59.12 -54.33
C TYR A 29 -9.00 58.12 -53.69
N ALA A 30 -10.25 58.11 -54.14
CA ALA A 30 -11.27 57.18 -53.65
C ALA A 30 -10.88 55.71 -53.91
N ASP A 31 -10.35 55.41 -55.10
CA ASP A 31 -9.93 54.04 -55.47
C ASP A 31 -8.71 53.59 -54.63
N ARG A 32 -7.73 54.47 -54.41
CA ARG A 32 -6.59 54.21 -53.51
C ARG A 32 -7.02 53.99 -52.07
N HIS A 33 -7.96 54.79 -51.58
CA HIS A 33 -8.47 54.67 -50.21
C HIS A 33 -9.31 53.40 -50.03
N ALA A 34 -10.10 53.03 -51.04
CA ALA A 34 -10.84 51.77 -51.06
C ALA A 34 -9.88 50.55 -51.05
N ALA A 35 -8.80 50.60 -51.84
CA ALA A 35 -7.78 49.56 -51.85
C ALA A 35 -7.05 49.43 -50.51
N ALA A 36 -6.69 50.55 -49.87
CA ALA A 36 -6.07 50.55 -48.54
C ALA A 36 -7.00 49.98 -47.45
N MET A 37 -8.29 50.34 -47.49
CA MET A 37 -9.30 49.81 -46.57
C MET A 37 -9.54 48.31 -46.79
N ALA A 38 -9.51 47.83 -48.03
CA ALA A 38 -9.59 46.41 -48.33
C ALA A 38 -8.37 45.65 -47.79
N ALA A 39 -7.16 46.15 -48.01
CA ALA A 39 -5.91 45.57 -47.53
C ALA A 39 -5.87 45.46 -45.99
N SER A 40 -6.30 46.51 -45.28
CA SER A 40 -6.43 46.54 -43.82
C SER A 40 -7.41 45.49 -43.30
N LYS A 41 -8.58 45.34 -43.95
CA LYS A 41 -9.56 44.30 -43.59
C LYS A 41 -9.02 42.89 -43.78
N THR A 42 -8.30 42.63 -44.89
CA THR A 42 -7.65 41.32 -45.11
C THR A 42 -6.58 41.03 -44.07
N HIS A 43 -5.76 42.03 -43.70
CA HIS A 43 -4.74 41.84 -42.68
C HIS A 43 -5.36 41.54 -41.31
N ALA A 44 -6.36 42.33 -40.88
CA ALA A 44 -7.08 42.10 -39.64
C ALA A 44 -7.74 40.71 -39.59
N LYS A 45 -8.29 40.23 -40.71
CA LYS A 45 -8.85 38.88 -40.82
C LYS A 45 -7.77 37.80 -40.65
N SER A 46 -6.62 37.96 -41.31
CA SER A 46 -5.51 36.99 -41.22
C SER A 46 -4.91 36.89 -39.82
N VAL A 47 -4.82 38.01 -39.08
CA VAL A 47 -4.34 38.04 -37.70
C VAL A 47 -5.32 37.30 -36.78
N SER A 48 -6.62 37.57 -36.93
CA SER A 48 -7.69 36.88 -36.19
C SER A 48 -7.69 35.36 -36.43
N GLU A 49 -7.56 34.92 -37.68
CA GLU A 49 -7.49 33.50 -38.03
C GLU A 49 -6.24 32.82 -37.44
N HIS A 50 -5.10 33.49 -37.47
CA HIS A 50 -3.87 32.99 -36.88
C HIS A 50 -3.95 32.89 -35.34
N GLU A 51 -4.50 33.90 -34.67
CA GLU A 51 -4.73 33.88 -33.22
C GLU A 51 -5.66 32.74 -32.82
N ALA A 52 -6.74 32.52 -33.57
CA ALA A 52 -7.65 31.41 -33.36
C ALA A 52 -6.97 30.04 -33.54
N ALA A 53 -6.13 29.88 -34.55
CA ALA A 53 -5.37 28.64 -34.80
C ALA A 53 -4.35 28.34 -33.68
N VAL A 54 -3.65 29.37 -33.19
CA VAL A 54 -2.71 29.24 -32.06
C VAL A 54 -3.45 28.88 -30.76
N ALA A 55 -4.60 29.52 -30.50
CA ALA A 55 -5.43 29.22 -29.34
C ALA A 55 -5.96 27.77 -29.37
N SER A 56 -6.39 27.30 -30.53
CA SER A 56 -6.83 25.90 -30.74
C SER A 56 -5.72 24.89 -30.47
N SER A 57 -4.51 25.14 -31.00
CA SER A 57 -3.34 24.28 -30.81
C SER A 57 -2.92 24.19 -29.34
N ARG A 58 -2.93 25.32 -28.62
CA ARG A 58 -2.65 25.35 -27.17
C ARG A 58 -3.68 24.55 -26.37
N ARG A 59 -4.98 24.68 -26.68
CA ARG A 59 -6.05 23.89 -26.03
C ARG A 59 -5.87 22.40 -26.30
N HIS A 60 -5.51 22.01 -27.52
CA HIS A 60 -5.28 20.59 -27.86
C HIS A 60 -4.07 20.03 -27.11
N ALA A 61 -2.96 20.76 -27.04
CA ALA A 61 -1.77 20.39 -26.29
C ALA A 61 -2.06 20.25 -24.78
N ALA A 62 -2.78 21.21 -24.19
CA ALA A 62 -3.21 21.15 -22.79
C ALA A 62 -4.12 19.94 -22.51
N ARG A 63 -5.07 19.63 -23.40
CA ARG A 63 -5.93 18.45 -23.27
C ARG A 63 -5.14 17.14 -23.37
N LYS A 64 -4.14 17.08 -24.25
CA LYS A 64 -3.26 15.91 -24.39
C LYS A 64 -2.37 15.73 -23.16
N ALA A 65 -1.81 16.81 -22.62
CA ALA A 65 -1.01 16.78 -21.39
C ALA A 65 -1.85 16.34 -20.19
N SER A 66 -3.06 16.90 -20.03
CA SER A 66 -4.02 16.50 -18.98
C SER A 66 -4.38 15.01 -19.09
N LYS A 67 -4.71 14.51 -20.29
CA LYS A 67 -4.99 13.08 -20.50
C LYS A 67 -3.80 12.18 -20.12
N ARG A 68 -2.57 12.56 -20.47
CA ARG A 68 -1.36 11.79 -20.10
C ARG A 68 -1.13 11.80 -18.59
N HIS A 69 -1.33 12.95 -17.94
CA HIS A 69 -1.22 13.06 -16.48
C HIS A 69 -2.25 12.19 -15.76
N VAL A 70 -3.53 12.25 -16.18
CA VAL A 70 -4.60 11.41 -15.63
C VAL A 70 -4.30 9.91 -15.83
N ALA A 71 -3.79 9.51 -17.00
CA ALA A 71 -3.41 8.13 -17.25
C ALA A 71 -2.26 7.66 -16.35
N ALA A 72 -1.23 8.50 -16.15
CA ALA A 72 -0.08 8.18 -15.28
C ALA A 72 -0.46 8.11 -13.79
N VAL A 73 -1.37 8.98 -13.34
CA VAL A 73 -1.89 8.91 -11.95
C VAL A 73 -2.73 7.64 -11.77
N SER A 74 -3.56 7.29 -12.75
CA SER A 74 -4.37 6.07 -12.71
C SER A 74 -3.51 4.80 -12.67
N SER A 75 -2.44 4.73 -13.47
CA SER A 75 -1.54 3.55 -13.47
C SER A 75 -0.79 3.39 -12.16
N ARG A 76 -0.27 4.48 -11.56
CA ARG A 76 0.35 4.42 -10.23
C ARG A 76 -0.62 3.96 -9.15
N ARG A 77 -1.86 4.45 -9.17
CA ARG A 77 -2.88 4.01 -8.21
C ARG A 77 -3.22 2.52 -8.35
N ARG A 78 -3.24 2.00 -9.57
CA ARG A 78 -3.44 0.56 -9.82
C ARG A 78 -2.26 -0.26 -9.30
N ALA A 79 -1.03 0.12 -9.63
CA ALA A 79 0.16 -0.58 -9.16
C ALA A 79 0.28 -0.57 -7.62
N ALA A 80 -0.01 0.57 -6.97
CA ALA A 80 -0.04 0.65 -5.52
C ALA A 80 -1.15 -0.24 -4.92
N ALA A 81 -2.34 -0.25 -5.51
CA ALA A 81 -3.43 -1.12 -5.06
C ALA A 81 -3.15 -2.61 -5.27
N GLU A 82 -2.41 -2.96 -6.32
CA GLU A 82 -1.98 -4.34 -6.61
C GLU A 82 -0.90 -4.78 -5.62
N ALA A 83 0.13 -3.97 -5.39
CA ALA A 83 1.14 -4.24 -4.36
C ALA A 83 0.54 -4.36 -2.96
N SER A 84 -0.39 -3.48 -2.58
CA SER A 84 -1.11 -3.60 -1.30
C SER A 84 -2.00 -4.83 -1.22
N ARG A 85 -2.55 -5.32 -2.35
CA ARG A 85 -3.33 -6.58 -2.37
C ARG A 85 -2.44 -7.79 -2.24
N GLU A 86 -1.29 -7.82 -2.90
CA GLU A 86 -0.30 -8.88 -2.78
C GLU A 86 0.25 -8.96 -1.36
N GLU A 87 0.61 -7.82 -0.76
CA GLU A 87 1.05 -7.76 0.65
C GLU A 87 -0.07 -8.21 1.62
N ALA A 88 -1.31 -7.79 1.39
CA ALA A 88 -2.44 -8.23 2.21
C ALA A 88 -2.73 -9.74 2.04
N GLN A 89 -2.47 -10.32 0.86
CA GLN A 89 -2.60 -11.75 0.63
C GLN A 89 -1.46 -12.54 1.27
N SER A 90 -0.21 -12.04 1.26
CA SER A 90 0.93 -12.73 1.89
C SER A 90 0.81 -12.74 3.42
N LYS A 91 0.31 -11.64 3.99
CA LYS A 91 0.03 -11.48 5.43
C LYS A 91 -1.35 -11.98 5.84
N ALA A 92 -2.10 -12.60 4.94
CA ALA A 92 -3.42 -13.13 5.27
C ALA A 92 -3.29 -14.21 6.34
N ALA A 93 -4.09 -14.09 7.39
CA ALA A 93 -4.25 -15.13 8.38
C ALA A 93 -4.76 -16.40 7.69
N GLN A 94 -4.08 -17.53 7.95
CA GLN A 94 -4.50 -18.82 7.43
C GLN A 94 -5.47 -19.48 8.42
N VAL A 95 -6.57 -20.02 7.90
CA VAL A 95 -7.56 -20.73 8.71
C VAL A 95 -6.89 -21.90 9.42
N GLY A 96 -7.01 -21.94 10.74
CA GLY A 96 -6.48 -23.03 11.55
C GLY A 96 -4.96 -23.06 11.68
N GLN A 97 -4.25 -21.97 11.37
CA GLN A 97 -2.79 -21.89 11.52
C GLN A 97 -2.38 -20.91 12.61
N ASN A 98 -1.12 -21.05 13.03
CA ASN A 98 -0.50 -20.21 14.06
C ASN A 98 0.50 -19.18 13.50
N HIS A 99 0.58 -19.06 12.17
CA HIS A 99 1.40 -18.12 11.41
C HIS A 99 0.68 -17.72 10.10
N ILE A 100 1.13 -16.64 9.46
CA ILE A 100 0.61 -16.16 8.16
C ILE A 100 1.01 -17.06 6.99
N ALA A 101 0.35 -16.90 5.83
CA ALA A 101 0.61 -17.70 4.62
C ALA A 101 2.07 -17.68 4.14
N GLU A 102 2.71 -16.52 4.18
CA GLU A 102 4.11 -16.36 3.78
C GLU A 102 5.06 -17.23 4.63
N ALA A 103 4.75 -17.41 5.91
CA ALA A 103 5.60 -18.18 6.82
C ALA A 103 5.64 -19.69 6.51
N ASN A 104 4.74 -20.21 5.67
CA ASN A 104 4.81 -21.61 5.18
C ASN A 104 6.15 -21.93 4.49
N GLN A 105 6.89 -20.92 4.02
CA GLN A 105 8.18 -21.09 3.33
C GLN A 105 9.32 -21.48 4.27
N TYR A 106 9.20 -21.16 5.57
CA TYR A 106 10.26 -21.32 6.57
C TYR A 106 9.76 -21.91 7.89
N ALA A 107 8.44 -22.11 8.05
CA ALA A 107 7.87 -22.80 9.19
C ALA A 107 8.14 -24.31 9.12
N TYR A 108 8.49 -24.90 10.26
CA TYR A 108 8.71 -26.34 10.38
C TYR A 108 7.50 -27.01 11.07
N PRO A 109 6.99 -28.13 10.55
CA PRO A 109 5.97 -28.90 11.23
C PRO A 109 6.47 -29.41 12.59
N VAL A 110 5.65 -29.28 13.63
CA VAL A 110 6.00 -29.68 15.00
C VAL A 110 6.40 -31.15 15.08
N ALA A 111 5.67 -32.01 14.39
CA ALA A 111 5.95 -33.44 14.33
C ALA A 111 7.34 -33.75 13.74
N GLN A 112 7.79 -32.98 12.75
CA GLN A 112 9.12 -33.12 12.18
C GLN A 112 10.19 -32.68 13.20
N VAL A 113 10.01 -31.51 13.83
CA VAL A 113 10.94 -31.00 14.84
C VAL A 113 11.06 -32.00 16.00
N LYS A 114 9.95 -32.54 16.47
CA LYS A 114 9.92 -33.57 17.53
C LYS A 114 10.66 -34.83 17.12
N GLN A 115 10.43 -35.34 15.91
CA GLN A 115 11.15 -36.49 15.40
C GLN A 115 12.66 -36.26 15.35
N GLU A 116 13.10 -35.05 14.99
CA GLU A 116 14.52 -34.69 14.96
C GLU A 116 15.10 -34.52 16.37
N MET A 117 14.34 -34.00 17.33
CA MET A 117 14.74 -33.90 18.73
C MET A 117 14.84 -35.26 19.44
N ASP A 118 13.97 -36.22 19.07
CA ASP A 118 13.97 -37.58 19.61
C ASP A 118 15.05 -38.48 18.98
N ALA A 119 15.68 -38.03 17.88
CA ALA A 119 16.73 -38.77 17.21
C ALA A 119 17.99 -38.87 18.10
N PRO A 120 18.74 -39.99 18.05
CA PRO A 120 20.01 -40.11 18.76
C PRO A 120 20.95 -38.96 18.39
N TYR A 121 21.69 -38.42 19.37
CA TYR A 121 22.66 -37.34 19.14
C TYR A 121 23.74 -37.68 18.09
N THR A 122 23.98 -38.97 17.85
CA THR A 122 24.90 -39.48 16.82
C THR A 122 24.32 -39.47 15.41
N SER A 123 23.03 -39.14 15.26
CA SER A 123 22.37 -39.08 13.97
C SER A 123 23.00 -37.97 13.11
N PRO A 124 23.23 -38.21 11.81
CA PRO A 124 23.72 -37.18 10.92
C PRO A 124 22.78 -35.97 10.90
N ILE A 125 23.33 -34.77 11.13
CA ILE A 125 22.60 -33.51 10.99
C ILE A 125 22.28 -33.32 9.51
N LYS A 126 20.99 -33.36 9.15
CA LYS A 126 20.53 -33.14 7.77
C LYS A 126 20.68 -31.68 7.36
N GLU A 127 20.32 -30.77 8.26
CA GLU A 127 20.35 -29.32 8.06
C GLU A 127 20.67 -28.63 9.39
N LYS A 128 21.38 -27.50 9.33
CA LYS A 128 21.68 -26.69 10.52
C LYS A 128 20.56 -25.66 10.72
N VAL A 129 19.59 -26.02 11.55
CA VAL A 129 18.43 -25.17 11.87
C VAL A 129 18.51 -24.71 13.32
N VAL A 130 18.06 -23.48 13.59
CA VAL A 130 17.90 -22.95 14.95
C VAL A 130 16.50 -22.36 15.08
N PHE A 131 15.83 -22.68 16.19
CA PHE A 131 14.51 -22.15 16.53
C PHE A 131 14.64 -21.11 17.63
N LEU A 132 14.46 -19.83 17.26
CA LEU A 132 14.39 -18.76 18.24
C LEU A 132 12.99 -18.73 18.85
N THR A 133 12.92 -18.80 20.17
CA THR A 133 11.64 -18.84 20.89
C THR A 133 11.66 -17.89 22.08
N PHE A 134 10.55 -17.18 22.29
CA PHE A 134 10.41 -16.16 23.33
C PHE A 134 9.15 -16.45 24.16
N ASP A 135 9.28 -16.44 25.48
CA ASP A 135 8.20 -16.73 26.40
C ASP A 135 7.69 -15.45 27.08
N ASP A 136 6.57 -15.56 27.79
CA ASP A 136 6.00 -14.56 28.71
C ASP A 136 5.44 -13.27 28.06
N GLY A 137 5.45 -13.18 26.73
CA GLY A 137 4.80 -12.11 25.97
C GLY A 137 3.27 -12.27 25.87
N PRO A 138 2.57 -11.32 25.22
CA PRO A 138 3.09 -10.06 24.69
C PRO A 138 3.29 -9.00 25.79
N ASN A 139 4.24 -8.08 25.59
CA ASN A 139 4.43 -6.90 26.46
C ASN A 139 4.87 -5.68 25.64
N THR A 140 4.57 -4.47 26.13
CA THR A 140 4.77 -3.21 25.40
C THR A 140 6.21 -2.68 25.35
N VAL A 141 7.14 -3.30 26.08
CA VAL A 141 8.51 -2.77 26.25
C VAL A 141 9.55 -3.61 25.52
N ASN A 142 9.56 -4.93 25.77
CA ASN A 142 10.60 -5.83 25.27
C ASN A 142 10.19 -6.49 23.96
N SER A 143 8.92 -6.91 23.82
CA SER A 143 8.48 -7.59 22.60
C SER A 143 8.69 -6.74 21.33
N PRO A 144 8.36 -5.42 21.32
CA PRO A 144 8.68 -4.57 20.17
C PRO A 144 10.17 -4.49 19.85
N LYS A 145 11.04 -4.45 20.88
CA LYS A 145 12.50 -4.44 20.67
C LYS A 145 13.00 -5.76 20.08
N VAL A 146 12.43 -6.89 20.52
CA VAL A 146 12.74 -8.20 19.95
C VAL A 146 12.29 -8.24 18.49
N LEU A 147 11.07 -7.80 18.18
CA LEU A 147 10.58 -7.70 16.80
C LEU A 147 11.47 -6.84 15.91
N ASP A 148 11.91 -5.68 16.40
CA ASP A 148 12.82 -4.80 15.66
C ASP A 148 14.15 -5.50 15.35
N ILE A 149 14.72 -6.25 16.31
CA ILE A 149 15.97 -6.99 16.12
C ILE A 149 15.78 -8.14 15.11
N LEU A 150 14.70 -8.92 15.26
CA LEU A 150 14.38 -10.03 14.34
C LEU A 150 14.19 -9.51 12.91
N SER A 151 13.47 -8.40 12.75
CA SER A 151 13.26 -7.73 11.48
C SER A 151 14.57 -7.22 10.86
N GLN A 152 15.42 -6.55 11.64
CA GLN A 152 16.74 -6.08 11.18
C GLN A 152 17.66 -7.23 10.75
N ALA A 153 17.57 -8.37 11.43
CA ALA A 153 18.33 -9.56 11.10
C ALA A 153 17.69 -10.40 9.97
N GLY A 154 16.47 -10.08 9.54
CA GLY A 154 15.74 -10.84 8.51
C GLY A 154 15.41 -12.27 8.94
N VAL A 155 15.15 -12.49 10.23
CA VAL A 155 14.85 -13.81 10.81
C VAL A 155 13.50 -13.82 11.53
N HIS A 156 12.97 -15.01 11.77
CA HIS A 156 11.69 -15.20 12.46
C HIS A 156 11.87 -15.98 13.76
N GLY A 157 10.90 -15.84 14.67
CA GLY A 157 10.85 -16.57 15.93
C GLY A 157 9.46 -17.15 16.20
N THR A 158 9.36 -17.84 17.33
CA THR A 158 8.10 -18.30 17.91
C THR A 158 7.86 -17.61 19.24
N PHE A 159 6.69 -16.99 19.42
CA PHE A 159 6.32 -16.31 20.66
C PHE A 159 5.31 -17.15 21.43
N PHE A 160 5.70 -17.67 22.59
CA PHE A 160 4.83 -18.40 23.50
C PHE A 160 4.14 -17.41 24.45
N VAL A 161 2.87 -17.16 24.19
CA VAL A 161 2.13 -16.07 24.83
C VAL A 161 1.36 -16.53 26.06
N VAL A 162 1.40 -15.72 27.11
CA VAL A 162 0.60 -15.90 28.32
C VAL A 162 -0.69 -15.11 28.16
N GLY A 163 -1.84 -15.80 28.21
CA GLY A 163 -3.13 -15.18 27.91
C GLY A 163 -3.46 -13.96 28.78
N LYS A 164 -3.05 -13.95 30.05
CA LYS A 164 -3.24 -12.83 31.00
C LYS A 164 -2.47 -11.58 30.60
N GLN A 165 -1.42 -11.70 29.80
CA GLN A 165 -0.68 -10.54 29.28
C GLN A 165 -1.41 -9.87 28.11
N ILE A 166 -2.44 -10.50 27.55
CA ILE A 166 -3.25 -9.93 26.47
C ILE A 166 -4.24 -8.94 27.07
N SER A 167 -4.06 -7.67 26.73
CA SER A 167 -4.86 -6.53 27.14
C SER A 167 -5.03 -5.58 25.95
N PRO A 168 -5.89 -4.55 26.05
CA PRO A 168 -6.01 -3.56 24.98
C PRO A 168 -4.68 -2.90 24.57
N GLU A 169 -3.73 -2.77 25.51
CA GLU A 169 -2.42 -2.16 25.24
C GLU A 169 -1.43 -3.11 24.55
N THR A 170 -1.52 -4.41 24.83
CA THR A 170 -0.60 -5.44 24.29
C THR A 170 -1.17 -6.17 23.08
N ALA A 171 -2.48 -6.10 22.83
CA ALA A 171 -3.10 -6.69 21.64
C ALA A 171 -2.48 -6.20 20.31
N PRO A 172 -2.15 -4.90 20.13
CA PRO A 172 -1.43 -4.46 18.94
C PRO A 172 -0.04 -5.09 18.79
N VAL A 173 0.62 -5.39 19.91
CA VAL A 173 1.95 -6.03 19.91
C VAL A 173 1.84 -7.49 19.49
N LEU A 174 0.90 -8.25 20.05
CA LEU A 174 0.62 -9.63 19.63
C LEU A 174 0.26 -9.70 18.14
N LYS A 175 -0.56 -8.74 17.67
CA LYS A 175 -0.89 -8.66 16.26
C LYS A 175 0.35 -8.35 15.40
N ALA A 176 1.25 -7.49 15.86
CA ALA A 176 2.50 -7.21 15.17
C ALA A 176 3.44 -8.42 15.13
N GLU A 177 3.51 -9.21 16.21
CA GLU A 177 4.26 -10.49 16.23
C GLU A 177 3.77 -11.41 15.11
N TYR A 178 2.45 -11.63 15.05
CA TYR A 178 1.82 -12.49 14.04
C TYR A 178 1.99 -11.95 12.60
N ASP A 179 1.68 -10.67 12.38
CA ASP A 179 1.73 -10.04 11.05
C ASP A 179 3.15 -9.92 10.49
N ALA A 180 4.18 -9.97 11.35
CA ALA A 180 5.59 -9.98 10.98
C ALA A 180 6.14 -11.36 10.57
N GLY A 181 5.27 -12.38 10.45
CA GLY A 181 5.67 -13.72 10.02
C GLY A 181 6.17 -14.62 11.13
N HIS A 182 5.94 -14.28 12.39
CA HIS A 182 6.29 -15.15 13.51
C HIS A 182 5.19 -16.16 13.82
N ALA A 183 5.57 -17.28 14.42
CA ALA A 183 4.62 -18.26 14.93
C ALA A 183 4.18 -17.87 16.35
N ILE A 184 2.91 -18.07 16.65
CA ILE A 184 2.37 -17.86 18.01
C ILE A 184 2.11 -19.23 18.65
N GLY A 185 2.69 -19.45 19.82
CA GLY A 185 2.49 -20.60 20.69
C GLY A 185 1.76 -20.21 21.98
N LEU A 186 1.24 -21.19 22.72
CA LEU A 186 0.55 -20.92 23.99
C LEU A 186 1.44 -21.20 25.20
N HIS A 187 1.39 -20.32 26.21
CA HIS A 187 2.15 -20.42 27.45
C HIS A 187 1.28 -20.33 28.70
N SER A 188 0.15 -21.04 28.68
CA SER A 188 -0.95 -20.95 29.66
C SER A 188 -1.70 -19.62 29.66
N MET A 189 -2.81 -19.57 30.40
CA MET A 189 -3.58 -18.37 30.59
C MET A 189 -2.94 -17.50 31.68
N THR A 190 -2.52 -18.09 32.79
CA THR A 190 -2.16 -17.34 34.00
C THR A 190 -0.66 -17.31 34.31
N HIS A 191 0.09 -18.30 33.81
CA HIS A 191 1.47 -18.59 34.19
C HIS A 191 1.65 -18.80 35.71
N ASP A 192 0.62 -19.30 36.40
CA ASP A 192 0.65 -19.58 37.84
C ASP A 192 1.04 -21.03 38.11
N TYR A 193 2.27 -21.22 38.59
CA TYR A 193 2.79 -22.55 38.92
C TYR A 193 2.03 -23.25 40.05
N SER A 194 1.50 -22.51 41.03
CA SER A 194 0.77 -23.10 42.15
C SER A 194 -0.58 -23.66 41.71
N LEU A 195 -1.17 -23.02 40.70
CA LEU A 195 -2.42 -23.45 40.07
C LEU A 195 -2.20 -24.63 39.11
N LEU A 196 -1.19 -24.52 38.23
CA LEU A 196 -0.87 -25.53 37.23
C LEU A 196 -0.27 -26.80 37.83
N TYR A 197 0.54 -26.66 38.88
CA TYR A 197 1.34 -27.73 39.46
C TYR A 197 1.28 -27.75 41.00
N PRO A 198 0.09 -27.92 41.61
CA PRO A 198 -0.02 -28.03 43.06
C PRO A 198 0.88 -29.15 43.57
N SER A 199 1.70 -28.84 44.58
CA SER A 199 2.72 -29.76 45.11
C SER A 199 3.70 -30.29 44.03
N ARG A 200 3.96 -29.50 42.98
CA ARG A 200 4.81 -29.85 41.82
C ARG A 200 4.30 -30.99 40.95
N VAL A 201 3.00 -31.30 41.02
CA VAL A 201 2.34 -32.32 40.19
C VAL A 201 1.30 -31.64 39.30
N GLY A 202 1.31 -31.94 38.01
CA GLY A 202 0.39 -31.34 37.04
C GLY A 202 -1.08 -31.58 37.35
N ALA A 203 -1.83 -30.49 37.51
CA ALA A 203 -3.28 -30.52 37.62
C ALA A 203 -3.91 -30.59 36.21
N THR A 204 -4.11 -31.81 35.69
CA THR A 204 -4.51 -32.06 34.29
C THR A 204 -5.70 -31.21 33.82
N ALA A 205 -6.81 -31.21 34.57
CA ALA A 205 -8.00 -30.44 34.19
C ALA A 205 -7.76 -28.92 34.20
N VAL A 206 -6.90 -28.44 35.09
CA VAL A 206 -6.53 -27.01 35.19
C VAL A 206 -5.67 -26.62 34.00
N ILE A 207 -4.64 -27.41 33.68
CA ILE A 207 -3.78 -27.20 32.51
C ILE A 207 -4.60 -27.19 31.21
N GLU A 208 -5.52 -28.15 31.05
CA GLU A 208 -6.39 -28.21 29.86
C GLU A 208 -7.27 -26.96 29.75
N ASN A 209 -7.83 -26.49 30.87
CA ASN A 209 -8.63 -25.27 30.88
C ASN A 209 -7.79 -24.02 30.59
N GLU A 210 -6.59 -23.91 31.16
CA GLU A 210 -5.62 -22.85 30.90
C GLU A 210 -5.26 -22.76 29.41
N ALA A 211 -5.05 -23.89 28.75
CA ALA A 211 -4.80 -23.94 27.31
C ALA A 211 -5.99 -23.44 26.49
N LYS A 212 -7.21 -23.89 26.81
CA LYS A 212 -8.43 -23.41 26.14
C LYS A 212 -8.64 -21.91 26.33
N SER A 213 -8.43 -21.40 27.54
CA SER A 213 -8.57 -19.98 27.85
C SER A 213 -7.52 -19.12 27.15
N ALA A 214 -6.26 -19.57 27.12
CA ALA A 214 -5.20 -18.87 26.38
C ALA A 214 -5.48 -18.84 24.88
N GLN A 215 -5.90 -19.97 24.28
CA GLN A 215 -6.30 -20.04 22.88
C GLN A 215 -7.44 -19.05 22.56
N ALA A 216 -8.45 -18.97 23.42
CA ALA A 216 -9.56 -18.03 23.26
C ALA A 216 -9.09 -16.56 23.37
N ALA A 217 -8.19 -16.24 24.30
CA ALA A 217 -7.63 -14.89 24.45
C ALA A 217 -6.84 -14.46 23.20
N VAL A 218 -6.04 -15.36 22.61
CA VAL A 218 -5.33 -15.08 21.35
C VAL A 218 -6.29 -14.88 20.18
N GLN A 219 -7.36 -15.69 20.09
CA GLN A 219 -8.39 -15.55 19.04
C GLN A 219 -9.15 -14.23 19.10
N GLN A 220 -9.28 -13.61 20.28
CA GLN A 220 -9.88 -12.27 20.39
C GLN A 220 -9.07 -11.19 19.65
N VAL A 221 -7.76 -11.41 19.48
CA VAL A 221 -6.85 -10.48 18.80
C VAL A 221 -6.61 -10.89 17.35
N LEU A 222 -6.34 -12.18 17.11
CA LEU A 222 -5.91 -12.69 15.80
C LEU A 222 -7.05 -13.26 14.95
N GLY A 223 -8.27 -13.32 15.50
CA GLY A 223 -9.46 -13.82 14.82
C GLY A 223 -9.84 -15.25 15.23
N SER A 224 -11.12 -15.58 15.04
CA SER A 224 -11.72 -16.85 15.45
C SER A 224 -11.14 -18.08 14.77
N ASP A 225 -10.48 -17.90 13.64
CA ASP A 225 -9.90 -18.99 12.84
C ASP A 225 -8.46 -19.32 13.25
N PHE A 226 -7.80 -18.45 14.03
CA PHE A 226 -6.47 -18.70 14.56
C PHE A 226 -6.45 -19.97 15.43
N ARG A 227 -5.45 -20.83 15.25
CA ARG A 227 -5.20 -22.01 16.10
C ARG A 227 -3.71 -22.13 16.37
N SER A 228 -3.31 -22.20 17.63
CA SER A 228 -1.98 -22.67 17.98
C SER A 228 -1.91 -24.19 17.88
N HIS A 229 -0.78 -24.72 17.43
CA HIS A 229 -0.47 -26.15 17.42
C HIS A 229 0.60 -26.52 18.44
N ILE A 230 1.14 -25.52 19.15
CA ILE A 230 2.24 -25.67 20.09
C ILE A 230 1.92 -25.02 21.42
N TRP A 231 2.39 -25.68 22.46
CA TRP A 231 2.27 -25.30 23.85
C TRP A 231 3.66 -25.37 24.48
N ARG A 232 3.95 -24.45 25.38
CA ARG A 232 5.09 -24.58 26.28
C ARG A 232 4.58 -24.52 27.71
N TYR A 233 4.94 -25.49 28.52
CA TYR A 233 4.59 -25.49 29.93
C TYR A 233 5.33 -24.35 30.66
N PRO A 234 4.64 -23.53 31.47
CA PRO A 234 5.27 -22.59 32.40
C PRO A 234 6.35 -23.28 33.24
N GLY A 235 7.59 -22.79 33.16
CA GLY A 235 8.76 -23.39 33.82
C GLY A 235 9.34 -24.66 33.15
N GLY A 236 8.78 -25.11 32.01
CA GLY A 236 9.25 -26.24 31.21
C GLY A 236 8.68 -27.60 31.63
N HIS A 237 8.41 -28.48 30.65
CA HIS A 237 7.81 -29.80 30.89
C HIS A 237 8.62 -30.64 31.89
N PHE A 238 9.94 -30.71 31.70
CA PHE A 238 10.84 -31.52 32.53
C PHE A 238 10.99 -31.06 33.99
N SER A 239 10.43 -29.90 34.36
CA SER A 239 10.50 -29.34 35.72
C SER A 239 9.44 -29.91 36.68
N TRP A 240 8.42 -30.58 36.13
CA TRP A 240 7.20 -30.98 36.85
C TRP A 240 6.91 -32.47 36.72
N LYS A 241 6.13 -33.01 37.67
CA LYS A 241 5.73 -34.41 37.69
C LYS A 241 4.29 -34.58 37.20
N GLY A 242 3.92 -35.78 36.77
CA GLY A 242 2.52 -36.14 36.48
C GLY A 242 1.92 -35.45 35.26
N LEU A 243 2.74 -35.04 34.29
CA LEU A 243 2.24 -34.34 33.09
C LEU A 243 1.64 -35.26 32.03
N ALA A 244 1.90 -36.57 32.04
CA ALA A 244 1.45 -37.47 30.96
C ALA A 244 -0.06 -37.39 30.64
N ALA A 245 -0.92 -37.25 31.66
CA ALA A 245 -2.36 -37.08 31.45
C ALA A 245 -2.72 -35.69 30.88
N ALA A 246 -1.97 -34.65 31.27
CA ALA A 246 -2.08 -33.31 30.72
C ALA A 246 -1.56 -33.26 29.26
N ASP A 247 -0.46 -33.93 28.96
CA ASP A 247 0.09 -34.07 27.60
C ASP A 247 -0.96 -34.68 26.66
N ALA A 248 -1.61 -35.77 27.10
CA ALA A 248 -2.69 -36.39 26.35
C ALA A 248 -3.92 -35.47 26.20
N ALA A 249 -4.21 -34.63 27.20
CA ALA A 249 -5.29 -33.65 27.15
C ALA A 249 -5.00 -32.53 26.16
N LEU A 250 -3.79 -31.97 26.18
CA LEU A 250 -3.33 -30.95 25.23
C LEU A 250 -3.32 -31.49 23.80
N SER A 251 -2.86 -32.72 23.59
CA SER A 251 -2.85 -33.35 22.27
C SER A 251 -4.27 -33.48 21.67
N ARG A 252 -5.29 -33.77 22.50
CA ARG A 252 -6.70 -33.76 22.05
C ARG A 252 -7.21 -32.37 21.63
N LEU A 253 -6.57 -31.31 22.10
CA LEU A 253 -6.82 -29.93 21.66
C LEU A 253 -6.01 -29.54 20.41
N GLY A 254 -5.18 -30.43 19.89
CA GLY A 254 -4.25 -30.16 18.79
C GLY A 254 -2.99 -29.43 19.23
N LEU A 255 -2.63 -29.49 20.52
CA LEU A 255 -1.42 -28.85 21.06
C LEU A 255 -0.36 -29.90 21.38
N ASP A 256 0.77 -29.78 20.69
CA ASP A 256 2.02 -30.47 21.03
C ASP A 256 2.85 -29.61 22.01
N TRP A 257 3.70 -30.23 22.82
CA TRP A 257 4.61 -29.56 23.75
C TRP A 257 6.08 -29.90 23.50
#